data_AF-A0A388NPT7-F1
#
_entry.id   AF-A0A388NPT7-F1
#
_cell.length_a   1.000
_cell.length_b   1.000
_cell.length_c   1.000
_cell.angle_alpha   90.00
_cell.angle_beta   90.00
_cell.angle_gamma   90.00
#
_symmetry.space_group_name_H-M   'P 1'
#
loop_
_entity.id
_entity.type
_entity.pdbx_description
1 polymer ?
#
loop_
_entity_poly.entity_id
_entity_poly.type
_entity_poly.pdbx_seq_one_letter_code
_entity_poly.pdbx_strand_id
1 'polypeptide(L)' 'MDVVENLEAAIAAVEEARSVPLSASCVINRSELLQLLDKIKVSFPNDLAKAISIQREKKKF' A
#
# COMPACT_ATOMS: atom_id res chain seq x y z
N MET A 1 3.08 14.37 1.37
CA MET A 1 3.60 13.08 0.91
C MET A 1 2.48 12.38 0.19
N ASP A 2 2.69 12.10 -1.09
CA ASP A 2 1.72 11.42 -1.95
C ASP A 2 1.36 10.04 -1.37
N VAL A 3 0.17 9.50 -1.67
CA VAL A 3 -0.27 8.22 -1.11
C VAL A 3 0.70 7.09 -1.49
N VAL A 4 1.30 7.15 -2.69
CA VAL A 4 2.31 6.19 -3.12
C VAL A 4 3.59 6.32 -2.28
N GLU A 5 4.07 7.54 -2.06
CA GLU A 5 5.26 7.80 -1.24
C GLU A 5 5.09 7.30 0.20
N ASN A 6 3.91 7.50 0.80
CA ASN A 6 3.62 7.00 2.14
C ASN A 6 3.63 5.46 2.21
N LEU A 7 3.11 4.81 1.17
CA LEU A 7 3.08 3.35 1.09
C LEU A 7 4.50 2.79 0.91
N GLU A 8 5.33 3.43 0.09
CA GLU A 8 6.73 3.05 -0.07
C GLU A 8 7.52 3.22 1.23
N ALA A 9 7.32 4.32 1.95
CA ALA A 9 7.93 4.53 3.26
C ALA A 9 7.48 3.47 4.28
N ALA A 10 6.21 3.06 4.26
CA ALA A 10 5.70 2.00 5.12
C ALA A 10 6.33 0.62 4.80
N ILE A 11 6.47 0.29 3.51
CA ILE A 11 7.17 -0.93 3.07
C ILE A 11 8.60 -0.91 3.58
N ALA A 12 9.34 0.17 3.34
CA ALA A 12 10.73 0.30 3.80
C ALA A 12 10.86 0.12 5.32
N ALA A 13 9.95 0.73 6.11
CA ALA A 13 9.94 0.57 7.56
C ALA A 13 9.72 -0.89 8.00
N VAL A 14 8.83 -1.62 7.32
CA VAL A 14 8.60 -3.06 7.58
C VAL A 14 9.79 -3.89 7.11
N GLU A 15 10.45 -3.50 6.03
CA GLU A 15 11.63 -4.19 5.52
C GLU A 15 12.82 -4.07 6.49
N GLU A 16 13.03 -2.87 7.04
CA GLU A 16 14.11 -2.56 7.97
C GLU A 16 13.88 -3.08 9.39
N ALA A 17 12.64 -3.46 9.72
CA ALA A 17 12.30 -4.05 11.02
C ALA A 17 13.00 -5.40 11.20
N ARG A 18 14.21 -5.38 11.78
CA ARG A 18 14.96 -6.59 12.17
C ARG A 18 14.62 -7.00 13.60
N SER A 19 14.36 -8.29 13.80
CA SER A 19 14.57 -9.03 15.06
C SER A 19 13.79 -8.61 16.31
N VAL A 20 12.89 -7.63 16.22
CA VAL A 20 11.93 -7.28 17.27
C VAL A 20 10.51 -7.56 16.77
N PRO A 21 9.61 -8.13 17.60
CA PRO A 21 8.19 -8.16 17.25
C PRO A 21 7.76 -6.73 16.91
N LEU A 22 6.98 -6.57 15.83
CA LEU A 22 6.44 -5.29 15.37
C LEU A 22 5.58 -4.69 16.49
N SER A 23 6.23 -4.01 17.43
CA SER A 23 5.76 -3.64 18.78
C SER A 23 5.38 -4.83 19.69
N ALA A 24 5.31 -4.57 20.99
CA ALA A 24 4.73 -5.49 21.97
C ALA A 24 3.23 -5.75 21.73
N SER A 25 2.59 -5.01 20.80
CA SER A 25 1.16 -5.06 20.54
C SER A 25 0.78 -5.99 19.38
N CYS A 26 1.71 -6.42 18.51
CA CYS A 26 1.34 -7.22 17.34
C CYS A 26 2.49 -8.11 16.82
N VAL A 27 2.23 -9.42 16.71
CA VAL A 27 3.14 -10.37 16.06
C VAL A 27 2.56 -10.71 14.69
N ILE A 28 3.27 -10.34 13.64
CA ILE A 28 2.84 -10.54 12.25
C ILE A 28 3.94 -11.26 11.50
N ASN A 29 3.56 -12.13 10.57
CA ASN A 29 4.50 -12.67 9.60
C ASN A 29 4.97 -11.56 8.66
N ARG A 30 6.25 -11.17 8.76
CA ARG A 30 6.84 -10.11 7.95
C ARG A 30 6.68 -10.36 6.45
N SER A 31 6.90 -11.60 6.01
CA SER A 31 6.82 -11.95 4.59
C SER A 31 5.39 -11.82 4.05
N GLU A 32 4.39 -12.22 4.82
CA GLU A 32 2.98 -12.07 4.46
C GLU A 32 2.56 -10.59 4.38
N LEU A 33 2.97 -9.78 5.36
CA LEU A 33 2.70 -8.35 5.36
C LEU A 33 3.34 -7.65 4.15
N LEU A 34 4.60 -7.96 3.84
CA LEU A 34 5.28 -7.38 2.68
C LEU A 34 4.60 -7.77 1.37
N GLN A 35 4.19 -9.04 1.20
CA GLN A 35 3.43 -9.47 0.02
C GLN A 35 2.11 -8.70 -0.14
N LEU A 36 1.41 -8.44 0.97
CA LEU A 36 0.18 -7.65 0.95
C LEU A 36 0.46 -6.19 0.56
N LEU A 37 1.49 -5.58 1.13
CA LEU A 37 1.87 -4.20 0.82
C LEU A 37 2.32 -4.03 -0.65
N ASP A 38 3.08 -4.97 -1.19
CA ASP A 38 3.47 -5.00 -2.60
C ASP A 38 2.25 -5.07 -3.53
N LYS A 39 1.28 -5.91 -3.18
CA LYS A 39 0.03 -6.01 -3.94
C LYS A 39 -0.72 -4.67 -3.96
N ILE A 40 -0.82 -4.00 -2.81
CA ILE A 40 -1.46 -2.69 -2.71
C ILE A 40 -0.70 -1.65 -3.55
N LYS A 41 0.63 -1.66 -3.50
CA LYS A 41 1.48 -0.73 -4.27
C LYS A 41 1.21 -0.81 -5.76
N VAL A 42 0.98 -2.01 -6.28
CA VAL A 42 0.67 -2.24 -7.70
C VAL A 42 -0.79 -1.97 -8.03
N SER A 43 -1.75 -2.43 -7.22
CA SER A 43 -3.17 -2.35 -7.57
C SER A 43 -3.77 -0.97 -7.35
N PHE A 44 -3.38 -0.27 -6.28
CA PHE A 44 -4.06 0.96 -5.85
C PHE A 44 -3.98 2.10 -6.88
N PRO A 45 -2.82 2.44 -7.49
CA PRO A 45 -2.75 3.50 -8.49
C PRO A 45 -3.59 3.18 -9.74
N ASN A 46 -3.62 1.90 -10.14
CA ASN A 46 -4.39 1.43 -11.28
C ASN A 46 -5.91 1.52 -11.02
N ASP A 47 -6.35 1.06 -9.84
CA ASP A 47 -7.74 1.12 -9.43
C ASP A 47 -8.23 2.56 -9.30
N LEU A 48 -7.39 3.45 -8.74
CA LEU A 48 -7.67 4.87 -8.64
C LEU A 48 -7.79 5.54 -10.02
N ALA A 49 -6.85 5.25 -10.93
CA ALA A 49 -6.90 5.76 -12.30
C ALA A 49 -8.18 5.32 -13.03
N LYS A 50 -8.58 4.05 -12.85
CA LYS A 50 -9.83 3.51 -13.38
C LYS A 50 -11.08 4.15 -12.76
N ALA A 51 -11.10 4.37 -11.45
CA ALA A 51 -12.21 5.07 -10.80
C ALA A 51 -12.36 6.51 -11.33
N ILE A 52 -11.24 7.21 -11.51
CA ILE A 52 -11.21 8.57 -12.08
C ILE A 52 -11.70 8.58 -13.53
N SER A 53 -11.32 7.60 -14.36
CA SER A 53 -11.77 7.53 -15.75
C SER A 53 -13.29 7.31 -15.83
N ILE A 54 -13.83 6.39 -15.04
CA ILE A 54 -15.28 6.15 -14.95
C ILE A 54 -16.01 7.41 -14.49
N GLN A 55 -15.49 8.14 -13.49
CA GLN A 55 -16.10 9.38 -13.02
C GLN A 55 -16.08 10.48 -14.08
N ARG A 56 -15.01 10.57 -14.88
CA ARG A 56 -14.92 11.53 -16.00
C ARG A 56 -15.89 11.18 -17.13
N GLU A 57 -16.06 9.90 -17.45
CA GLU A 57 -17.04 9.46 -18.44
C GLU A 57 -18.46 9.80 -18.01
N LYS A 58 -18.81 9.56 -16.73
CA LYS A 58 -20.12 9.94 -16.19
C LYS A 58 -20.43 11.43 -16.27
N LYS A 59 -19.42 12.31 -16.18
CA LYS A 59 -19.61 13.76 -16.31
C LYS A 59 -19.82 14.24 -17.76
N LYS A 60 -19.59 13.38 -18.76
CA LYS A 60 -19.79 13.72 -20.18
C LYS A 60 -21.21 13.48 -20.67
N PHE A 61 -22.02 12.77 -19.89
CA PHE A 61 -23.45 12.54 -20.12
C PHE A 61 -24.26 13.36 -19.11
#